data_AF-A0A177PIC8-F1
#
_entry.id   AF-A0A177PIC8-F1
#
_cell.length_a   1.000
_cell.length_b   1.000
_cell.length_c   1.000
_cell.angle_alpha   90.00
_cell.angle_beta   90.00
_cell.angle_gamma   90.00
#
_symmetry.space_group_name_H-M   'P 1'
#
loop_
_entity.id
_entity.type
_entity.pdbx_description
1 polymer ?
#
loop_
_entity_poly.entity_id
_entity_poly.type
_entity_poly.pdbx_seq_one_letter_code
_entity_poly.pdbx_strand_id
1 'polypeptide(L)'
;MMDTFTILSSTSHAVTSTAYTFQPDLGVADPNPLNDPKPWLVRVFSDVNICIRTDGQAASQSDFPIAAGREGELINLPSGGLISVVSQAGEADGTVFFSRVKRQ
;
A
#
# COMPACT_ATOMS: atom_id res chain seq x y z
N MET A 1 -1.11 24.27 1.02
CA MET A 1 -2.45 23.72 1.36
C MET A 1 -2.23 22.29 1.82
N MET A 2 -2.80 21.91 2.95
CA MET A 2 -2.72 20.54 3.47
C MET A 2 -3.84 19.75 2.81
N ASP A 3 -3.52 18.69 2.07
CA ASP A 3 -4.53 17.86 1.45
C ASP A 3 -5.39 17.17 2.51
N THR A 4 -6.70 17.32 2.40
CA THR A 4 -7.66 16.68 3.31
C THR A 4 -8.21 15.42 2.66
N PHE A 5 -8.27 14.34 3.44
CA PHE A 5 -8.71 13.03 2.96
C PHE A 5 -9.80 12.47 3.86
N THR A 6 -10.80 11.84 3.24
CA THR A 6 -11.71 10.92 3.94
C THR A 6 -11.18 9.50 3.81
N ILE A 7 -10.94 8.85 4.94
CA ILE A 7 -10.61 7.42 4.98
C ILE A 7 -11.90 6.62 4.78
N LEU A 8 -11.91 5.74 3.79
CA LEU A 8 -13.06 4.90 3.46
C LEU A 8 -12.93 3.50 4.08
N SER A 9 -11.74 2.94 4.07
CA SER A 9 -11.40 1.64 4.63
C SER A 9 -9.90 1.57 4.91
N SER A 10 -9.51 0.68 5.82
CA SER A 10 -8.10 0.44 6.15
C SER A 10 -7.84 -1.04 6.38
N THR A 11 -6.64 -1.48 6.03
CA THR A 11 -6.10 -2.80 6.38
C THR A 11 -4.65 -2.65 6.85
N SER A 12 -4.16 -3.65 7.56
CA SER A 12 -2.78 -3.71 8.05
C SER A 12 -2.13 -5.02 7.64
N HIS A 13 -0.86 -4.98 7.28
CA HIS A 13 -0.08 -6.16 7.02
C HIS A 13 1.28 -6.10 7.72
N ALA A 14 1.77 -7.25 8.18
CA ALA A 14 3.08 -7.35 8.82
C ALA A 14 4.17 -7.05 7.80
N VAL A 15 5.22 -6.33 8.17
CA VAL A 15 6.38 -6.09 7.32
C VAL A 15 7.56 -6.81 7.94
N THR A 16 8.27 -7.59 7.14
CA THR A 16 9.45 -8.33 7.60
C THR A 16 10.59 -8.14 6.62
N SER A 17 11.76 -8.67 6.96
CA SER A 17 12.93 -8.67 6.07
C SER A 17 12.74 -9.51 4.80
N THR A 18 11.68 -10.32 4.72
CA THR A 18 11.35 -11.13 3.54
C THR A 18 10.18 -10.51 2.80
N ALA A 19 10.39 -10.18 1.53
CA ALA A 19 9.35 -9.62 0.70
C ALA A 19 8.20 -10.61 0.51
N TYR A 20 6.97 -10.11 0.55
CA TYR A 20 5.79 -10.87 0.18
C TYR A 20 4.83 -9.97 -0.60
N THR A 21 3.98 -10.60 -1.40
CA THR A 21 3.02 -9.92 -2.28
C THR A 21 1.60 -10.29 -1.86
N PHE A 22 0.72 -9.31 -1.82
CA PHE A 22 -0.68 -9.48 -1.44
C PHE A 22 -1.55 -8.45 -2.16
N GLN A 23 -2.84 -8.75 -2.25
CA GLN A 23 -3.83 -7.75 -2.62
C GLN A 23 -4.40 -7.17 -1.32
N PRO A 24 -4.32 -5.85 -1.08
CA PRO A 24 -4.87 -5.26 0.13
C PRO A 24 -6.40 -5.39 0.12
N ASP A 25 -6.96 -6.07 1.13
CA ASP A 25 -8.41 -6.18 1.29
C ASP A 25 -8.99 -4.90 1.89
N LEU A 26 -9.19 -3.90 1.03
CA LEU A 26 -9.70 -2.58 1.39
C LEU A 26 -11.21 -2.44 1.08
N GLY A 27 -11.97 -3.52 1.12
CA GLY A 27 -13.38 -3.51 0.71
C GLY A 27 -13.50 -3.22 -0.79
N VAL A 28 -12.75 -4.00 -1.58
CA VAL A 28 -12.50 -3.79 -3.01
C VAL A 28 -13.63 -4.32 -3.89
N ALA A 29 -14.51 -5.16 -3.35
CA ALA A 29 -15.69 -5.61 -4.08
C ALA A 29 -16.67 -4.43 -4.17
N ASP A 30 -16.85 -3.91 -5.38
CA ASP A 30 -18.11 -3.28 -5.69
C ASP A 30 -19.21 -4.31 -5.35
N PRO A 31 -20.20 -3.98 -4.52
CA PRO A 31 -21.27 -4.93 -4.17
C PRO A 31 -22.01 -5.44 -5.40
N ASN A 32 -21.86 -4.76 -6.55
CA ASN A 32 -22.26 -5.26 -7.85
C ASN A 32 -21.05 -5.82 -8.63
N PRO A 33 -20.94 -7.16 -8.80
CA PRO A 33 -19.84 -7.80 -9.53
C PRO A 33 -19.83 -7.50 -11.04
N LEU A 34 -20.85 -6.80 -11.56
CA LEU A 34 -20.91 -6.35 -12.96
C LEU A 34 -20.21 -5.00 -13.18
N ASN A 35 -19.87 -4.27 -12.11
CA ASN A 35 -19.11 -3.04 -12.24
C ASN A 35 -17.63 -3.37 -12.39
N ASP A 36 -17.00 -2.77 -13.40
CA ASP A 36 -15.55 -2.88 -13.56
C ASP A 36 -14.85 -2.40 -12.28
N PRO A 37 -13.93 -3.20 -11.72
CA PRO A 37 -13.22 -2.78 -10.53
C PRO A 37 -12.39 -1.53 -10.87
N LYS A 38 -12.52 -0.47 -10.07
CA LYS A 38 -11.94 0.85 -10.36
C LYS A 38 -10.56 1.01 -9.73
N PRO A 39 -9.66 1.83 -10.30
CA PRO A 39 -8.45 2.24 -9.60
C PRO A 39 -8.80 3.09 -8.37
N TRP A 40 -7.99 3.01 -7.31
CA TRP A 40 -8.21 3.74 -6.07
C TRP A 40 -6.93 4.39 -5.55
N LEU A 41 -7.10 5.47 -4.80
CA LEU A 41 -6.00 6.11 -4.08
C LEU A 41 -5.80 5.42 -2.73
N VAL A 42 -4.58 4.92 -2.51
CA VAL A 42 -4.16 4.29 -1.27
C VAL A 42 -3.15 5.20 -0.56
N ARG A 43 -3.35 5.43 0.73
CA ARG A 43 -2.39 6.10 1.60
C ARG A 43 -1.66 5.06 2.45
N VAL A 44 -0.34 5.18 2.52
CA VAL A 44 0.52 4.23 3.25
C VAL A 44 1.05 4.87 4.52
N PHE A 45 1.05 4.12 5.62
CA PHE A 45 1.73 4.48 6.86
C PHE A 45 2.46 3.27 7.41
N SER A 46 3.58 3.46 8.08
CA SER A 46 4.29 2.36 8.72
C SER A 46 4.97 2.84 9.99
N ASP A 47 5.14 1.93 10.94
CA ASP A 47 5.92 2.13 12.16
C ASP A 47 7.42 1.85 11.96
N VAL A 48 7.81 1.37 10.78
CA VAL A 48 9.19 1.10 10.37
C VAL A 48 9.46 1.65 8.97
N ASN A 49 10.73 1.77 8.59
CA ASN A 49 11.06 2.12 7.20
C ASN A 49 10.83 0.91 6.28
N ILE A 50 10.11 1.12 5.18
CA ILE A 50 9.72 0.05 4.24
C ILE A 50 10.13 0.34 2.81
N CYS A 51 10.16 -0.72 1.99
CA CYS A 51 10.14 -0.67 0.54
C CYS A 51 8.83 -1.27 0.03
N ILE A 52 8.19 -0.64 -0.95
CA ILE A 52 6.95 -1.15 -1.57
C ILE A 52 7.05 -1.19 -3.10
N ARG A 53 6.34 -2.14 -3.71
CA ARG A 53 6.05 -2.13 -5.15
C ARG A 53 4.57 -2.40 -5.39
N THR A 54 4.00 -1.76 -6.42
CA THR A 54 2.59 -1.91 -6.80
C THR A 54 2.37 -2.47 -8.21
N ASP A 55 3.45 -2.83 -8.89
CA ASP A 55 3.47 -3.42 -10.24
C ASP A 55 3.41 -4.96 -10.21
N GLY A 56 3.16 -5.55 -9.03
CA GLY A 56 3.13 -7.00 -8.81
C GLY A 56 4.50 -7.67 -8.75
N GLN A 57 5.60 -6.92 -8.83
CA GLN A 57 6.94 -7.44 -8.56
C GLN A 57 7.23 -7.48 -7.06
N ALA A 58 8.09 -8.40 -6.65
CA ALA A 58 8.58 -8.44 -5.27
C ALA A 58 9.39 -7.17 -4.97
N ALA A 59 9.08 -6.53 -3.84
CA ALA A 59 9.88 -5.43 -3.33
C ALA A 59 11.27 -5.94 -2.89
N SER A 60 12.28 -5.10 -3.06
CA SER A 60 13.66 -5.34 -2.64
C SER A 60 14.13 -4.25 -1.68
N GLN A 61 15.03 -4.60 -0.77
CA GLN A 61 15.72 -3.63 0.09
C GLN A 61 16.53 -2.61 -0.74
N SER A 62 16.92 -2.96 -1.96
CA SER A 62 17.58 -2.06 -2.92
C SER A 62 16.65 -1.06 -3.60
N ASP A 63 15.33 -1.19 -3.46
CA ASP A 63 14.36 -0.30 -4.12
C ASP A 63 14.27 1.07 -3.44
N PHE A 64 14.97 1.29 -2.32
CA PHE A 64 15.06 2.59 -1.67
C PHE A 64 16.09 3.51 -2.36
N PRO A 65 15.83 4.82 -2.57
CA PRO A 65 14.62 5.60 -2.24
C PRO A 65 13.57 5.68 -3.37
N ILE A 66 13.58 4.71 -4.28
CA ILE A 66 12.88 4.72 -5.58
C ILE A 66 11.49 4.05 -5.50
N ALA A 67 11.12 3.46 -4.37
CA ALA A 67 9.84 2.78 -4.15
C ALA A 67 8.65 3.72 -3.90
N ALA A 68 7.43 3.26 -4.19
CA ALA A 68 6.16 3.99 -3.96
C ALA A 68 5.72 4.07 -2.48
N GLY A 69 6.62 3.81 -1.52
CA GLY A 69 6.27 3.30 -0.19
C GLY A 69 6.68 4.18 0.95
N ARG A 70 6.88 5.48 0.68
CA ARG A 70 7.25 6.39 1.75
C ARG A 70 6.08 6.53 2.70
N GLU A 71 6.40 6.75 3.97
CA GLU A 71 5.38 7.01 4.97
C GLU A 71 4.56 8.25 4.58
N GLY A 72 3.24 8.12 4.62
CA GLY A 72 2.29 9.14 4.22
C GLY A 72 2.09 9.29 2.70
N GLU A 73 2.79 8.51 1.87
CA GLU A 73 2.69 8.56 0.41
C GLU A 73 1.31 8.15 -0.09
N LEU A 74 0.91 8.76 -1.20
CA LEU A 74 -0.33 8.48 -1.91
C LEU A 74 0.00 7.72 -3.20
N ILE A 75 -0.50 6.50 -3.30
CA ILE A 75 -0.26 5.62 -4.43
C ILE A 75 -1.58 5.40 -5.17
N ASN A 76 -1.55 5.56 -6.48
CA ASN A 76 -2.66 5.11 -7.32
C ASN A 76 -2.52 3.60 -7.53
N LEU A 77 -3.38 2.82 -6.90
CA LEU A 77 -3.39 1.37 -7.04
C LEU A 77 -4.36 1.00 -8.17
N PRO A 78 -3.88 0.35 -9.25
CA PRO A 78 -4.77 -0.11 -10.30
C PRO A 78 -5.76 -1.14 -9.74
N SER A 79 -6.86 -1.30 -10.46
CA SER A 79 -7.85 -2.32 -10.15
C SER A 79 -7.24 -3.72 -10.06
N GLY A 80 -7.50 -4.44 -8.96
CA GLY A 80 -6.86 -5.74 -8.69
C GLY A 80 -5.35 -5.65 -8.45
N GLY A 81 -4.81 -4.45 -8.24
CA GLY A 81 -3.38 -4.22 -8.05
C GLY A 81 -2.83 -4.97 -6.85
N LEU A 82 -1.65 -5.55 -7.04
CA LEU A 82 -0.92 -6.23 -5.99
C LEU A 82 0.09 -5.28 -5.36
N ILE A 83 0.29 -5.44 -4.07
CA ILE A 83 1.29 -4.74 -3.28
C ILE A 83 2.32 -5.76 -2.83
N SER A 84 3.60 -5.44 -3.01
CA SER A 84 4.70 -6.13 -2.34
C SER A 84 5.38 -5.22 -1.34
N VAL A 85 5.67 -5.71 -0.13
CA VAL A 85 6.33 -4.94 0.94
C VAL A 85 7.47 -5.73 1.56
N VAL A 86 8.49 -5.01 2.03
CA VAL A 86 9.62 -5.53 2.82
C VAL A 86 10.15 -4.42 3.72
N SER A 87 10.71 -4.77 4.89
CA SER A 87 11.40 -3.80 5.74
C SER A 87 12.71 -3.36 5.10
N GLN A 88 13.16 -2.13 5.37
CA GLN A 88 14.47 -1.69 4.93
C GLN A 88 15.60 -2.45 5.63
N ALA A 89 16.77 -2.46 5.01
CA ALA A 89 17.96 -3.08 5.58
C ALA A 89 18.28 -2.48 6.95
N GLY A 90 18.31 -3.31 7.99
CA GLY A 90 18.59 -2.89 9.37
C GLY A 90 17.37 -2.49 10.19
N GLU A 91 16.18 -2.44 9.59
CA GLU A 91 14.92 -2.27 10.33
C GLU A 91 14.44 -3.59 10.90
N ALA A 92 13.79 -3.51 12.07
CA ALA A 92 13.09 -4.65 12.65
C ALA A 92 11.81 -4.97 11.85
N ASP A 93 11.23 -6.13 12.13
CA ASP A 93 9.87 -6.44 11.68
C ASP A 93 8.89 -5.40 12.27
N GLY A 94 7.86 -5.06 11.49
CA GLY A 94 6.90 -4.01 11.83
C GLY A 94 5.55 -4.21 11.15
N THR A 95 4.80 -3.13 11.00
CA THR A 95 3.48 -3.11 10.39
C THR A 95 3.34 -1.97 9.40
N VAL A 96 2.71 -2.26 8.27
CA VAL A 96 2.26 -1.25 7.32
C VAL A 96 0.74 -1.18 7.32
N PHE A 97 0.21 0.03 7.26
CA PHE A 97 -1.20 0.34 7.18
C PHE A 97 -1.50 0.93 5.81
N PHE A 98 -2.50 0.35 5.15
CA PHE A 98 -3.03 0.86 3.89
C PHE A 98 -4.41 1.41 4.16
N SER A 99 -4.67 2.63 3.69
CA SER A 99 -5.98 3.25 3.77
C SER A 99 -6.46 3.63 2.37
N ARG A 100 -7.65 3.17 2.00
CA ARG A 100 -8.33 3.70 0.82
C ARG A 100 -8.88 5.08 1.17
N VAL A 101 -8.48 6.08 0.40
CA VAL A 101 -8.82 7.47 0.68
C VAL A 101 -9.53 8.14 -0.48
N LYS A 102 -10.38 9.12 -0.17
CA LYS A 102 -10.92 10.09 -1.13
C LYS A 102 -10.39 11.47 -0.77
N ARG A 103 -9.72 12.14 -1.70
CA ARG A 103 -9.31 13.55 -1.55
C ARG A 103 -10.56 14.43 -1.53
N GLN A 104 -10.62 15.36 -0.59
CA GLN A 104 -11.69 16.36 -0.47
C GLN A 104 -11.42 17.56 -1.36
#